data_AF-A0A7L1QIE3-F1
#
_entry.id   AF-A0A7L1QIE3-F1
#
_cell.length_a   1.000
_cell.length_b   1.000
_cell.length_c   1.000
_cell.angle_alpha   90.00
_cell.angle_beta   90.00
_cell.angle_gamma   90.00
#
_symmetry.space_group_name_H-M   'P 1'
#
loop_
_entity.id
_entity.type
_entity.pdbx_description
1 polymer ?
#
loop_
_entity_poly.entity_id
_entity_poly.type
_entity_poly.pdbx_seq_one_letter_code
_entity_poly.pdbx_strand_id
1 'polypeptide(L)' 'GNKDNIRAGCKKCGYPGHLTFECRNFLRVDPQRDIVLDVSSTSSEDSEEEELQRLQAMREKKNLNEEEEKK' A
#
# COMPACT_ATOMS: atom_id res chain seq x y z
N GLY A 1 30.35 -25.58 -1.01
CA GLY A 1 29.91 -24.30 -0.45
C GLY A 1 28.76 -23.79 -1.28
N ASN A 2 27.59 -23.58 -0.67
CA ASN A 2 26.40 -23.07 -1.38
C ASN A 2 26.54 -21.56 -1.55
N LYS A 3 26.91 -21.10 -2.74
CA LYS A 3 27.23 -19.70 -3.01
C LYS A 3 26.31 -19.07 -4.07
N ASP A 4 25.11 -19.62 -4.27
CA ASP A 4 24.24 -19.24 -5.40
C ASP A 4 22.78 -18.90 -5.02
N ASN A 5 22.39 -18.98 -3.75
CA ASN A 5 21.01 -18.65 -3.32
C ASN A 5 20.68 -17.14 -3.23
N ILE A 6 21.60 -16.26 -3.64
CA ILE A 6 21.36 -14.80 -3.70
C ILE A 6 20.57 -14.39 -4.96
N ARG A 7 20.36 -15.29 -5.94
CA ARG A 7 20.17 -14.83 -7.33
C ARG A 7 18.75 -14.82 -7.89
N ALA A 8 17.74 -15.32 -7.19
CA ALA A 8 16.36 -15.21 -7.64
C ALA A 8 15.59 -14.22 -6.77
N GLY A 9 15.79 -12.92 -7.02
CA GLY A 9 14.91 -11.90 -6.48
C GLY A 9 13.48 -12.06 -7.00
N CYS A 10 12.51 -11.58 -6.22
CA CYS A 10 11.11 -11.60 -6.58
C CYS A 10 10.90 -10.89 -7.94
N LYS A 11 10.27 -11.56 -8.91
CA LYS A 11 10.07 -10.99 -10.26
C LYS A 11 9.12 -9.78 -10.27
N LYS A 12 8.30 -9.61 -9.22
CA LYS A 12 7.33 -8.52 -9.10
C LYS A 12 7.94 -7.24 -8.55
N CYS A 13 8.77 -7.34 -7.49
CA CYS A 13 9.34 -6.17 -6.81
C CYS A 13 10.87 -6.03 -6.98
N GLY A 14 11.56 -7.04 -7.50
CA GLY A 14 13.00 -7.04 -7.74
C GLY A 14 13.88 -7.34 -6.53
N TYR A 15 13.30 -7.48 -5.33
CA TYR A 15 14.07 -7.68 -4.10
C TYR A 15 14.52 -9.14 -3.92
N PRO A 16 15.80 -9.37 -3.53
CA PRO A 16 16.27 -10.69 -3.16
C PRO A 16 15.64 -11.18 -1.85
N GLY A 17 15.67 -12.49 -1.62
CA GLY A 17 15.28 -13.09 -0.34
C GLY A 17 13.82 -13.54 -0.22
N HIS A 18 12.99 -13.39 -1.26
CA HIS A 18 11.64 -13.96 -1.28
C HIS A 18 11.15 -14.28 -2.70
N LEU A 19 10.18 -15.19 -2.80
CA LEU A 19 9.55 -15.57 -4.06
C LEU A 19 8.32 -14.69 -4.36
N THR A 20 7.84 -14.71 -5.61
CA THR A 20 6.72 -13.85 -6.05
C THR A 20 5.44 -14.06 -5.24
N PHE A 21 5.18 -15.28 -4.74
CA PHE A 21 4.01 -15.58 -3.91
C PHE A 21 4.13 -15.03 -2.47
N GLU A 22 5.34 -14.66 -2.05
CA GLU A 22 5.64 -14.07 -0.73
C GLU A 22 5.79 -12.54 -0.82
N CYS A 23 5.62 -11.99 -2.03
CA CYS A 23 5.87 -10.59 -2.33
C CYS A 23 4.83 -9.67 -1.68
N ARG A 24 5.28 -8.86 -0.72
CA ARG A 24 4.53 -7.71 -0.20
C ARG A 24 4.77 -6.47 -1.09
N ASN A 25 3.83 -5.52 -1.10
CA ASN A 25 3.95 -4.29 -1.89
C ASN A 25 4.98 -3.35 -1.24
N PHE A 26 6.25 -3.53 -1.58
CA PHE A 26 7.32 -2.63 -1.14
C PHE A 26 7.45 -1.44 -2.08
N LEU A 27 7.27 -0.23 -1.55
CA LEU A 27 7.61 1.01 -2.25
C LEU A 27 9.11 1.26 -2.10
N ARG A 28 9.83 1.36 -3.22
CA ARG A 28 11.23 1.82 -3.21
C ARG A 28 11.21 3.34 -3.13
N VAL A 29 11.62 3.90 -1.99
CA VAL A 29 11.58 5.35 -1.76
C VAL A 29 12.74 6.05 -2.48
N ASP A 30 13.88 5.36 -2.67
CA ASP A 30 15.04 5.87 -3.41
C ASP A 30 15.76 4.72 -4.18
N PRO A 31 15.84 4.78 -5.53
CA PRO A 31 16.52 3.77 -6.34
C PRO A 31 18.02 3.63 -6.05
N GLN A 32 18.68 4.66 -5.50
CA GLN A 32 20.12 4.65 -5.23
C GLN A 32 20.46 4.12 -3.84
N ARG A 33 19.52 4.18 -2.89
CA ARG A 33 19.77 3.88 -1.47
C ARG A 33 19.14 2.60 -0.95
N ASP A 34 18.44 1.85 -1.79
CA ASP A 34 17.81 0.56 -1.48
C ASP A 34 17.08 0.55 -0.11
N ILE A 35 16.32 1.62 0.17
CA ILE A 35 15.55 1.77 1.40
C ILE A 35 14.13 1.25 1.17
N VAL A 36 13.73 0.26 1.96
CA VAL A 36 12.38 -0.34 1.95
C VAL A 36 11.61 0.13 3.18
N LEU A 37 10.43 0.74 2.98
CA LEU A 37 9.51 1.07 4.07
C LEU A 37 8.60 -0.14 4.35
N ASP A 38 8.57 -0.63 5.59
CA ASP A 38 7.63 -1.68 6.00
C ASP A 38 6.22 -1.09 6.07
N VAL A 39 5.42 -1.33 5.04
CA VAL A 39 4.03 -0.90 4.95
C VAL A 39 3.05 -1.99 5.39
N SER A 40 3.52 -3.08 6.02
CA SER A 40 2.65 -4.17 6.50
C SER A 40 1.63 -3.72 7.55
N SER A 41 1.83 -2.54 8.15
CA SER A 41 0.91 -1.94 9.13
C SER A 41 -0.14 -1.01 8.51
N THR A 42 -0.21 -0.85 7.18
CA THR A 42 -1.39 -0.22 6.54
C THR A 42 -2.46 -1.27 6.26
N SER A 43 -2.78 -2.08 7.26
CA SER A 43 -3.98 -2.90 7.25
C SER A 43 -5.03 -2.07 7.97
N SER A 44 -6.00 -1.52 7.23
CA SER A 44 -7.20 -0.98 7.88
C SER A 44 -7.88 -2.14 8.62
N GLU A 45 -7.95 -2.07 9.95
CA GLU A 45 -8.74 -2.97 10.79
C GLU A 45 -10.23 -2.58 10.81
N ASP A 46 -10.62 -1.59 10.00
CA ASP A 46 -12.01 -1.20 9.80
C ASP A 46 -12.76 -2.33 9.10
N SER A 47 -13.90 -2.71 9.68
CA SER A 47 -14.87 -3.58 8.99
C SER A 47 -15.27 -2.94 7.68
N GLU A 48 -15.58 -3.75 6.66
CA GLU A 48 -16.09 -3.29 5.37
C GLU A 48 -17.30 -2.34 5.51
N GLU A 49 -18.11 -2.53 6.56
CA GLU A 49 -19.24 -1.65 6.89
C GLU A 49 -18.80 -0.26 7.38
N GLU A 50 -17.75 -0.20 8.20
CA GLU A 50 -17.24 1.06 8.75
C GLU A 50 -16.54 1.90 7.67
N GLU A 51 -15.81 1.24 6.77
CA GLU A 51 -15.21 1.86 5.58
C GLU A 51 -16.30 2.45 4.66
N LEU A 52 -17.37 1.70 4.40
CA LEU A 52 -18.50 2.18 3.60
C LEU A 52 -19.18 3.40 4.23
N GLN A 53 -19.34 3.40 5.55
CA GLN A 53 -19.95 4.51 6.28
C GLN A 53 -19.09 5.77 6.24
N ARG A 54 -17.75 5.64 6.35
CA ARG A 54 -16.81 6.76 6.19
C ARG A 54 -16.86 7.35 4.77
N LEU A 55 -16.93 6.50 3.75
CA LEU A 55 -17.04 6.94 2.35
C LEU A 55 -18.35 7.70 2.08
N GLN A 56 -19.46 7.23 2.66
CA GLN A 56 -20.75 7.93 2.58
C GLN A 56 -20.69 9.30 3.26
N ALA A 57 -20.15 9.37 4.48
CA ALA A 57 -20.00 10.63 5.23
C ALA A 57 -19.13 11.64 4.47
N MET A 58 -18.07 11.20 3.79
CA MET A 58 -17.24 12.08 2.95
C MET A 58 -18.00 12.62 1.74
N ARG A 59 -18.85 11.79 1.11
CA ARG A 59 -19.69 12.22 -0.02
C ARG A 59 -20.72 13.26 0.39
N GLU A 60 -21.38 13.05 1.53
CA GLU A 60 -22.38 13.98 2.06
C GLU A 60 -21.75 15.33 2.41
N LYS A 61 -20.61 15.33 3.11
CA LYS A 61 -19.85 16.56 3.41
C LYS A 61 -19.44 17.31 2.15
N LYS A 62 -19.03 16.59 1.11
CA LYS A 62 -18.68 17.22 -0.18
C LYS A 62 -19.90 17.90 -0.81
N ASN A 63 -21.04 17.23 -0.83
CA ASN A 63 -22.27 17.79 -1.39
C ASN A 63 -22.74 19.03 -0.62
N LEU A 64 -22.64 19.02 0.71
CA LEU A 64 -22.99 20.17 1.56
C LEU A 64 -22.09 21.37 1.26
N ASN A 65 -20.77 21.16 1.18
CA ASN A 65 -19.83 22.23 0.82
C ASN A 65 -20.14 22.79 -0.58
N GLU A 66 -20.47 21.93 -1.56
CA GLU A 66 -20.84 22.37 -2.91
C GLU A 66 -22.17 23.13 -2.96
N GLU A 67 -23.12 22.86 -2.05
CA GLU A 67 -24.36 23.64 -1.91
C GLU A 67 -24.12 24.99 -1.22
N GLU A 68 -23.25 25.04 -0.22
CA GLU A 68 -22.86 26.30 0.44
C GLU A 68 -22.09 27.22 -0.50
N GLU A 69 -21.22 26.70 -1.36
CA GLU A 69 -20.52 27.51 -2.37
C GLU A 69 -21.42 28.02 -3.51
N LYS A 70 -22.60 27.41 -3.71
CA LYS A 70 -23.58 27.83 -4.73
C LYS A 70 -24.62 28.81 -4.20
N LYS A 71 -24.59 29.15 -2.91
CA LYS A 71 -25.54 30.05 -2.25
C LYS A 71 -24.93 31.43 -2.01
#